data_AF-A0A1I5SVJ1-F1
#
_entry.id   AF-A0A1I5SVJ1-F1
#
_cell.length_a   1.000
_cell.length_b   1.000
_cell.length_c   1.000
_cell.angle_alpha   90.00
_cell.angle_beta   90.00
_cell.angle_gamma   90.00
#
_symmetry.space_group_name_H-M   'P 1'
#
loop_
_entity.id
_entity.type
_entity.pdbx_description
1 polymer ?
#
loop_
_entity_poly.entity_id
_entity_poly.type
_entity_poly.pdbx_seq_one_letter_code
_entity_poly.pdbx_strand_id
1 'polypeptide(L)'
;MTTLDRAVTVLRADGVEAGTRTIAVEAPVAIEVDGFGYAVMMMTPADLEAFAVGFMLTERLADTAADVVAVEPFEAEAGWIVRVALSDRCRGRIHDRVRHRTSDTSCGLCGLSGLEQLRRPAPRAPTPTTDRAALFAALAALRDHQPLTAATGALHAAAACASDGAIVAAYEDVGRHNALDKLVGARAMAGEPIGGFILVSSRISFEMVDKALVAGAPMLVGISAPTSLAIGHAVERGLTLAAIARRDSILLVNDPWRVFA
;
A
#
# COMPACT_ATOMS: atom_id res chain seq x y z
N MET A 1 19.97 -2.94 -0.51
CA MET A 1 20.20 -2.29 0.81
C MET A 1 19.03 -1.33 1.09
N THR A 2 18.41 -1.34 2.28
CA THR A 2 17.18 -0.56 2.58
C THR A 2 17.41 0.70 3.41
N THR A 3 18.55 0.79 4.08
CA THR A 3 18.96 1.95 4.87
C THR A 3 20.45 2.23 4.67
N LEU A 4 20.89 3.43 5.00
CA LEU A 4 22.30 3.81 5.04
C LEU A 4 22.55 4.84 6.13
N ASP A 5 23.74 4.82 6.71
CA ASP A 5 24.12 5.82 7.70
C ASP A 5 24.74 7.05 7.03
N ARG A 6 24.31 8.24 7.45
CA ARG A 6 24.89 9.52 7.04
C ARG A 6 25.37 10.31 8.23
N ALA A 7 26.52 10.95 8.05
CA ALA A 7 26.93 12.07 8.91
C ALA A 7 25.95 13.23 8.72
N VAL A 8 25.50 13.82 9.81
CA VAL A 8 24.52 14.91 9.84
C VAL A 8 24.94 15.97 10.85
N THR A 9 24.40 17.17 10.67
CA THR A 9 24.49 18.25 11.66
C THR A 9 23.13 18.40 12.33
N VAL A 10 23.09 18.30 13.67
CA VAL A 10 21.88 18.45 14.47
C VAL A 10 21.86 19.85 15.07
N LEU A 11 20.81 20.60 14.76
CA LEU A 11 20.52 21.89 15.38
C LEU A 11 19.68 21.66 16.64
N ARG A 12 20.16 22.09 17.80
CA ARG A 12 19.40 22.17 19.05
C ARG A 12 19.11 23.63 19.39
N ALA A 13 18.18 23.85 20.32
CA ALA A 13 17.84 25.20 20.78
C ALA A 13 19.04 25.93 21.41
N ASP A 14 19.99 25.18 21.97
CA ASP A 14 21.17 25.66 22.70
C ASP A 14 22.51 25.42 21.98
N GLY A 15 22.50 24.90 20.75
CA GLY A 15 23.74 24.65 20.02
C GLY A 15 23.64 23.82 18.76
N VAL A 16 24.80 23.50 18.19
CA VAL A 16 24.96 22.70 16.97
C VAL A 16 25.92 21.57 17.25
N GLU A 17 25.57 20.34 16.89
CA GLU A 17 26.43 19.17 17.04
C GLU A 17 26.53 18.35 15.74
N ALA A 18 27.63 17.62 15.59
CA ALA A 18 27.75 16.58 14.58
C ALA A 18 27.17 15.26 15.11
N GLY A 19 26.58 14.47 14.22
CA GLY A 19 26.05 13.16 14.56
C GLY A 19 25.97 12.22 13.36
N THR A 20 25.41 11.04 13.59
CA THR A 20 25.13 10.06 12.56
C THR A 20 23.65 9.68 12.63
N ARG A 21 23.01 9.53 11.48
CA ARG A 21 21.62 9.10 11.38
C ARG A 21 21.48 8.03 10.31
N THR A 22 20.71 6.99 10.64
CA THR A 22 20.23 6.02 9.66
C THR A 22 19.13 6.66 8.82
N ILE A 23 19.30 6.60 7.51
CA ILE A 23 18.43 7.20 6.51
C ILE A 23 17.81 6.08 5.66
N ALA A 24 16.53 6.24 5.32
CA ALA A 24 15.84 5.33 4.42
C ALA A 24 16.40 5.44 3.00
N VAL A 25 16.56 4.31 2.33
CA VAL A 25 16.83 4.28 0.89
C VAL A 25 15.51 4.44 0.15
N GLU A 26 15.45 5.47 -0.69
CA GLU A 26 14.45 5.63 -1.75
C GLU A 26 15.16 5.40 -3.08
N ALA A 27 14.70 4.41 -3.84
CA ALA A 27 15.27 4.02 -5.13
C ALA A 27 14.17 4.02 -6.21
N PRO A 28 14.50 4.39 -7.46
CA PRO A 28 13.59 4.20 -8.57
C PRO A 28 13.52 2.70 -8.92
N VAL A 29 12.29 2.21 -9.09
CA VAL A 29 11.98 0.83 -9.47
C VAL A 29 11.13 0.87 -10.72
N ALA A 30 11.72 0.51 -11.86
CA ALA A 30 11.02 0.40 -13.12
C ALA A 30 10.27 -0.93 -13.21
N ILE A 31 9.00 -0.90 -13.62
CA ILE A 31 8.16 -2.07 -13.77
C ILE A 31 8.00 -2.36 -15.25
N GLU A 32 8.46 -3.53 -15.67
CA GLU A 32 8.30 -4.04 -17.04
C GLU A 32 7.32 -5.22 -17.01
N VAL A 33 6.26 -5.15 -17.82
CA VAL A 33 5.22 -6.19 -17.86
C VAL A 33 5.17 -6.76 -19.27
N ASP A 34 5.43 -8.07 -19.42
CA ASP A 34 5.49 -8.78 -20.70
C ASP A 34 6.35 -8.06 -21.77
N GLY A 35 7.47 -7.46 -21.36
CA GLY A 35 8.40 -6.73 -22.23
C GLY A 35 8.05 -5.25 -22.47
N PHE A 36 6.97 -4.73 -21.89
CA PHE A 36 6.60 -3.32 -21.98
C PHE A 36 6.96 -2.56 -20.71
N GLY A 37 7.66 -1.44 -20.84
CA GLY A 37 7.86 -0.49 -19.75
C GLY A 37 6.51 0.09 -19.31
N TYR A 38 6.16 -0.11 -18.04
CA TYR A 38 4.84 0.22 -17.53
C TYR A 38 4.84 1.44 -16.60
N ALA A 39 5.70 1.45 -15.58
CA ALA A 39 5.77 2.52 -14.58
C ALA A 39 7.17 2.60 -13.96
N VAL A 40 7.49 3.73 -13.33
CA VAL A 40 8.64 3.86 -12.42
C VAL A 40 8.12 4.35 -11.08
N MET A 41 8.45 3.63 -10.02
CA MET A 41 8.03 3.93 -8.65
C MET A 41 9.25 4.35 -7.83
N MET A 42 9.12 5.42 -7.05
CA MET A 42 10.10 5.73 -6.01
C MET A 42 9.70 4.93 -4.76
N MET A 43 10.54 3.99 -4.33
CA MET A 43 10.19 3.06 -3.27
C MET A 43 11.42 2.54 -2.51
N THR A 44 11.18 1.88 -1.38
CA THR A 44 12.24 1.17 -0.65
C THR A 44 12.51 -0.16 -1.36
N PRO A 45 13.76 -0.46 -1.78
CA PRO A 45 14.07 -1.63 -2.60
C PRO A 45 14.14 -2.92 -1.75
N ALA A 46 12.98 -3.30 -1.22
CA ALA A 46 12.72 -4.51 -0.46
C ALA A 46 11.32 -5.04 -0.79
N ASP A 47 11.14 -6.35 -0.66
CA ASP A 47 9.89 -7.05 -0.93
C ASP A 47 9.36 -6.78 -2.35
N LEU A 48 10.27 -6.69 -3.33
CA LEU A 48 9.94 -6.30 -4.70
C LEU A 48 9.01 -7.29 -5.40
N GLU A 49 9.12 -8.58 -5.09
CA GLU A 49 8.20 -9.60 -5.60
C GLU A 49 6.78 -9.39 -5.07
N ALA A 50 6.64 -9.20 -3.75
CA ALA A 50 5.36 -8.90 -3.13
C ALA A 50 4.78 -7.58 -3.65
N PHE A 51 5.61 -6.55 -3.80
CA PHE A 51 5.20 -5.30 -4.44
C PHE A 51 4.66 -5.55 -5.85
N ALA A 52 5.40 -6.26 -6.72
CA ALA A 52 5.01 -6.48 -8.10
C ALA A 52 3.67 -7.23 -8.22
N VAL A 53 3.49 -8.31 -7.45
CA VAL A 53 2.22 -9.05 -7.42
C VAL A 53 1.10 -8.14 -6.96
N GLY A 54 1.27 -7.45 -5.83
CA GLY A 54 0.24 -6.56 -5.31
C GLY A 54 -0.08 -5.41 -6.25
N PHE A 55 0.93 -4.86 -6.93
CA PHE A 55 0.78 -3.80 -7.92
C PHE A 55 0.02 -4.29 -9.16
N MET A 56 0.26 -5.53 -9.64
CA MET A 56 -0.51 -6.09 -10.77
C MET A 56 -1.99 -6.31 -10.41
N LEU A 57 -2.26 -6.78 -9.19
CA LEU A 57 -3.63 -6.98 -8.69
C LEU A 57 -4.33 -5.64 -8.52
N THR A 58 -3.69 -4.68 -7.85
CA THR A 58 -4.27 -3.37 -7.60
C THR A 58 -4.33 -2.48 -8.83
N GLU A 59 -3.54 -2.72 -9.87
CA GLU A 59 -3.72 -2.07 -11.17
C GLU A 59 -4.77 -2.77 -12.05
N ARG A 60 -5.30 -3.92 -11.60
CA ARG A 60 -6.24 -4.79 -12.33
C ARG A 60 -5.62 -5.37 -13.62
N LEU A 61 -4.30 -5.51 -13.64
CA LEU A 61 -3.57 -6.22 -14.69
C LEU A 61 -3.60 -7.74 -14.47
N ALA A 62 -3.74 -8.16 -13.21
CA ALA A 62 -3.98 -9.53 -12.78
C ALA A 62 -5.25 -9.60 -11.92
N ASP A 63 -5.93 -10.75 -11.89
CA ASP A 63 -7.09 -10.98 -11.01
C ASP A 63 -6.70 -11.76 -9.74
N THR A 64 -5.72 -12.65 -9.86
CA THR A 64 -5.22 -13.51 -8.79
C THR A 64 -3.69 -13.56 -8.81
N ALA A 65 -3.05 -13.96 -7.70
CA ALA A 65 -1.59 -14.12 -7.69
C ALA A 65 -1.10 -15.13 -8.74
N ALA A 66 -1.90 -16.16 -9.05
CA ALA A 66 -1.59 -17.15 -10.08
C ALA A 66 -1.55 -16.57 -11.51
N ASP A 67 -2.07 -15.36 -11.73
CA ASP A 67 -1.95 -14.65 -13.00
C ASP A 67 -0.60 -13.99 -13.20
N VAL A 68 0.20 -13.88 -12.15
CA VAL A 68 1.56 -13.37 -12.20
C VAL A 68 2.49 -14.59 -12.26
N VAL A 69 2.89 -14.95 -13.47
CA VAL A 69 3.60 -16.21 -13.77
C VAL A 69 5.06 -16.14 -13.35
N ALA A 70 5.68 -14.97 -13.48
CA ALA A 70 7.05 -14.74 -13.05
C ALA A 70 7.23 -13.29 -12.58
N VAL A 71 8.08 -13.11 -11.58
CA VAL A 71 8.59 -11.80 -11.16
C VAL A 71 10.10 -11.91 -11.01
N GLU A 72 10.82 -11.05 -11.72
CA GLU A 72 12.29 -11.05 -11.76
C GLU A 72 12.81 -9.64 -11.44
N PRO A 73 13.16 -9.36 -10.18
CA PRO A 73 13.82 -8.13 -9.80
C PRO A 73 15.32 -8.17 -10.13
N PHE A 74 15.83 -7.10 -10.71
CA PHE A 74 17.26 -6.93 -10.97
C PHE A 74 17.72 -5.53 -10.59
N GLU A 75 18.88 -5.49 -9.93
CA GLU A 75 19.56 -4.25 -9.58
C GLU A 75 20.34 -3.74 -10.80
N ALA A 76 20.16 -2.47 -11.10
CA ALA A 76 20.84 -1.74 -12.17
C ALA A 76 21.54 -0.51 -11.57
N GLU A 77 22.45 0.11 -12.31
CA GLU A 77 23.21 1.27 -11.81
C GLU A 77 22.31 2.41 -11.31
N ALA A 78 21.20 2.66 -12.01
CA ALA A 78 20.28 3.74 -11.68
C ALA A 78 19.20 3.37 -10.65
N GLY A 79 19.08 2.10 -10.22
CA GLY A 79 18.00 1.63 -9.35
C GLY A 79 17.64 0.17 -9.59
N TRP A 80 16.36 -0.14 -9.70
CA TRP A 80 15.88 -1.50 -9.94
C TRP A 80 14.98 -1.55 -11.15
N ILE A 81 14.94 -2.72 -11.77
CA ILE A 81 13.92 -3.06 -12.75
C ILE A 81 13.29 -4.37 -12.29
N VAL A 82 11.96 -4.44 -12.34
CA VAL A 82 11.19 -5.63 -11.98
C VAL A 82 10.41 -6.06 -13.21
N ARG A 83 10.83 -7.19 -13.78
CA ARG A 83 10.12 -7.82 -14.89
C ARG A 83 9.02 -8.71 -14.37
N VAL A 84 7.86 -8.59 -14.98
CA VAL A 84 6.66 -9.33 -14.62
C VAL A 84 6.12 -10.01 -15.87
N ALA A 85 5.90 -11.32 -15.78
CA ALA A 85 5.22 -12.08 -16.82
C ALA A 85 3.78 -12.36 -16.37
N LEU A 86 2.80 -12.01 -17.21
CA LEU A 86 1.40 -12.31 -16.93
C LEU A 86 0.94 -13.59 -17.64
N SER A 87 -0.08 -14.21 -17.06
CA SER A 87 -0.79 -15.34 -17.66
C SER A 87 -1.43 -14.94 -19.00
N ASP A 88 -1.64 -15.91 -19.89
CA ASP A 88 -2.19 -15.67 -21.23
C ASP A 88 -3.53 -14.90 -21.20
N ARG A 89 -4.37 -15.16 -20.18
CA ARG A 89 -5.67 -14.48 -20.01
C ARG A 89 -5.54 -13.01 -19.60
N CYS A 90 -4.42 -12.62 -19.00
CA CYS A 90 -4.15 -11.26 -18.51
C CYS A 90 -3.26 -10.45 -19.46
N ARG A 91 -2.46 -11.11 -20.31
CA ARG A 91 -1.49 -10.48 -21.22
C ARG A 91 -2.07 -9.38 -22.12
N GLY A 92 -3.33 -9.46 -22.53
CA GLY A 92 -3.96 -8.41 -23.34
C GLY A 92 -4.11 -7.05 -22.62
N ARG A 93 -4.21 -7.05 -21.28
CA ARG A 93 -4.52 -5.86 -20.48
C ARG A 93 -3.40 -4.83 -20.49
N ILE A 94 -2.13 -5.26 -20.54
CA ILE A 94 -0.99 -4.33 -20.57
C ILE A 94 -0.94 -3.56 -21.90
N HIS A 95 -1.20 -4.23 -23.02
CA HIS A 95 -1.21 -3.61 -24.34
C HIS A 95 -2.29 -2.52 -24.45
N ASP A 96 -3.47 -2.77 -23.90
CA ASP A 96 -4.51 -1.74 -23.82
C ASP A 96 -4.06 -0.58 -22.94
N ARG A 97 -3.44 -0.84 -21.79
CA ARG A 97 -3.06 0.23 -20.86
C ARG A 97 -1.94 1.12 -21.37
N VAL A 98 -0.89 0.55 -21.96
CA VAL A 98 0.26 1.31 -22.49
C VAL A 98 -0.19 2.24 -23.62
N ARG A 99 -1.08 1.78 -24.52
CA ARG A 99 -1.64 2.60 -25.60
C ARG A 99 -2.41 3.84 -25.10
N HIS A 100 -3.02 3.77 -23.91
CA HIS A 100 -3.78 4.88 -23.33
C HIS A 100 -2.95 5.72 -22.34
N ARG A 101 -1.71 5.34 -22.01
CA ARG A 101 -0.84 6.07 -21.06
C ARG A 101 0.03 7.14 -21.70
N THR A 102 0.29 7.07 -23.01
CA THR A 102 1.16 8.03 -23.71
C THR A 102 0.60 9.44 -23.81
N SER A 103 -0.62 9.71 -23.33
CA SER A 103 -1.26 11.03 -23.33
C SER A 103 -1.15 11.82 -22.01
N ASP A 104 -0.68 11.21 -20.91
CA ASP A 104 -0.79 11.81 -19.57
C ASP A 104 0.58 12.14 -18.95
N THR A 105 1.12 13.32 -19.26
CA THR A 105 2.20 13.93 -18.46
C THR A 105 1.60 14.75 -17.32
N SER A 106 1.61 14.23 -16.08
CA SER A 106 1.25 15.03 -14.90
C SER A 106 1.95 14.56 -13.63
N CYS A 107 2.82 15.43 -13.13
CA CYS A 107 3.61 15.38 -11.89
C CYS A 107 2.76 15.50 -10.61
N GLY A 108 1.59 14.87 -10.56
CA GLY A 108 0.67 14.98 -9.42
C GLY A 108 -0.42 13.91 -9.34
N LEU A 109 -0.55 13.08 -10.37
CA LEU A 109 -1.41 11.89 -10.41
C LEU A 109 -0.52 10.65 -10.40
N CYS A 110 0.18 10.41 -9.29
CA CYS A 110 0.91 9.16 -9.11
C CYS A 110 -0.09 8.01 -8.92
N GLY A 111 -0.66 7.50 -10.03
CA GLY A 111 -1.46 6.27 -10.08
C GLY A 111 -2.64 6.32 -11.08
N LEU A 112 -3.39 7.43 -11.11
CA LEU A 112 -4.54 7.58 -12.02
C LEU A 112 -4.14 8.23 -13.36
N SER A 113 -3.95 7.43 -14.41
CA SER A 113 -3.86 7.92 -15.81
C SER A 113 -5.25 8.21 -16.39
N GLY A 114 -5.89 9.26 -15.87
CA GLY A 114 -7.18 9.78 -16.35
C GLY A 114 -8.40 9.45 -15.49
N LEU A 115 -9.49 10.23 -15.69
CA LEU A 115 -10.77 10.07 -14.97
C LEU A 115 -11.44 8.70 -15.21
N GLU A 116 -11.08 8.00 -16.28
CA GLU A 116 -11.57 6.65 -16.57
C GLU A 116 -11.12 5.63 -15.54
N GLN A 117 -9.97 5.85 -14.90
CA GLN A 117 -9.51 4.98 -13.82
C GLN A 117 -10.47 4.99 -12.62
N LEU A 118 -11.12 6.13 -12.34
CA LEU A 118 -12.14 6.24 -11.28
C LEU A 118 -13.41 5.44 -11.59
N ARG A 119 -13.64 5.07 -12.87
CA ARG A 119 -14.82 4.31 -13.31
C ARG A 119 -14.60 2.80 -13.32
N ARG A 120 -13.40 2.33 -12.96
CA ARG A 120 -13.12 0.89 -12.91
C ARG A 120 -14.00 0.24 -11.84
N PRO A 121 -14.68 -0.88 -12.16
CA PRO A 121 -15.42 -1.62 -11.16
C PRO A 121 -14.48 -2.08 -10.03
N ALA A 122 -14.77 -1.66 -8.80
CA ALA A 122 -14.17 -2.22 -7.60
C ALA A 122 -15.12 -3.25 -6.96
N PRO A 123 -14.62 -4.32 -6.33
CA PRO A 123 -15.47 -5.26 -5.60
C PRO A 123 -16.16 -4.55 -4.41
N ARG A 124 -17.24 -5.14 -3.91
CA ARG A 124 -17.83 -4.73 -2.63
C ARG A 124 -17.01 -5.30 -1.47
N ALA A 125 -16.89 -4.54 -0.39
CA ALA A 125 -16.21 -5.03 0.81
C ALA A 125 -17.01 -6.14 1.49
N PRO A 126 -16.35 -7.16 2.05
CA PRO A 126 -16.98 -8.10 2.97
C PRO A 126 -17.46 -7.42 4.25
N THR A 127 -18.35 -8.08 5.00
CA THR A 127 -18.77 -7.61 6.33
C THR A 127 -17.65 -7.81 7.35
N PRO A 128 -17.24 -6.77 8.09
CA PRO A 128 -16.23 -6.92 9.13
C PRO A 128 -16.78 -7.67 10.35
N THR A 129 -15.93 -8.48 10.98
CA THR A 129 -16.20 -9.22 12.23
C THR A 129 -15.36 -8.71 13.40
N THR A 130 -14.62 -7.63 13.19
CA THR A 130 -13.67 -7.05 14.15
C THR A 130 -14.40 -6.20 15.18
N ASP A 131 -14.08 -6.38 16.46
CA ASP A 131 -14.61 -5.56 17.55
C ASP A 131 -13.72 -4.34 17.86
N ARG A 132 -14.19 -3.48 18.77
CA ARG A 132 -13.45 -2.27 19.16
C ARG A 132 -12.11 -2.60 19.84
N ALA A 133 -12.05 -3.65 20.66
CA ALA A 133 -10.84 -3.99 21.41
C ALA A 133 -9.70 -4.43 20.48
N ALA A 134 -10.03 -5.21 19.44
CA ALA A 134 -9.12 -5.63 18.39
C ALA A 134 -8.48 -4.44 17.66
N LEU A 135 -9.26 -3.39 17.33
CA LEU A 135 -8.73 -2.18 16.70
C LEU A 135 -7.65 -1.51 17.57
N PHE A 136 -7.93 -1.33 18.86
CA PHE A 136 -6.99 -0.70 19.78
C PHE A 136 -5.77 -1.58 20.06
N ALA A 137 -5.93 -2.90 20.10
CA ALA A 137 -4.82 -3.84 20.22
C ALA A 137 -3.83 -3.71 19.04
N ALA A 138 -4.33 -3.72 17.81
CA ALA A 138 -3.49 -3.54 16.63
C ALA A 138 -2.79 -2.17 16.60
N LEU A 139 -3.50 -1.09 16.97
CA LEU A 139 -2.90 0.26 17.05
C LEU A 139 -1.79 0.35 18.11
N ALA A 140 -1.92 -0.39 19.21
CA ALA A 140 -0.88 -0.46 20.23
C ALA A 140 0.36 -1.21 19.73
N ALA A 141 0.16 -2.30 18.98
CA ALA A 141 1.20 -3.19 18.48
C ALA A 141 1.93 -2.67 17.23
N LEU A 142 1.29 -1.82 16.40
CA LEU A 142 1.83 -1.43 15.08
C LEU A 142 3.28 -0.90 15.12
N ARG A 143 3.70 -0.23 16.18
CA ARG A 143 5.08 0.29 16.31
C ARG A 143 6.12 -0.85 16.25
N ASP A 144 5.80 -1.99 16.83
CA ASP A 144 6.70 -3.14 16.92
C ASP A 144 6.83 -3.88 15.57
N HIS A 145 5.95 -3.56 14.62
CA HIS A 145 5.95 -4.08 13.25
C HIS A 145 6.49 -3.07 12.22
N GLN A 146 7.19 -2.01 12.67
CA GLN A 146 7.73 -0.96 11.81
C GLN A 146 9.24 -0.71 12.05
N PRO A 147 10.11 -1.72 11.86
CA PRO A 147 11.54 -1.59 12.14
C PRO A 147 12.23 -0.49 11.33
N LEU A 148 11.88 -0.29 10.06
CA LEU A 148 12.49 0.73 9.21
C LEU A 148 12.00 2.14 9.58
N THR A 149 10.73 2.31 9.91
CA THR A 149 10.21 3.57 10.44
C THR A 149 10.81 3.87 11.81
N ALA A 150 11.01 2.87 12.67
CA ALA A 150 11.68 3.04 13.95
C ALA A 150 13.14 3.51 13.78
N ALA A 151 13.85 2.98 12.79
CA ALA A 151 15.22 3.35 12.50
C ALA A 151 15.36 4.73 11.81
N THR A 152 14.45 5.07 10.91
CA THR A 152 14.63 6.21 9.98
C THR A 152 13.61 7.34 10.18
N GLY A 153 12.40 7.02 10.64
CA GLY A 153 11.26 7.92 10.71
C GLY A 153 10.65 8.31 9.35
N ALA A 154 11.06 7.65 8.26
CA ALA A 154 10.78 8.11 6.89
C ALA A 154 9.85 7.19 6.08
N LEU A 155 9.38 6.08 6.66
CA LEU A 155 8.55 5.11 5.95
C LEU A 155 7.10 5.15 6.42
N HIS A 156 6.23 4.69 5.53
CA HIS A 156 4.85 4.31 5.80
C HIS A 156 4.74 2.80 5.95
N ALA A 157 3.69 2.35 6.62
CA ALA A 157 3.41 0.95 6.85
C ALA A 157 1.96 0.61 6.48
N ALA A 158 1.78 -0.60 5.97
CA ALA A 158 0.49 -1.25 5.81
C ALA A 158 0.53 -2.62 6.49
N ALA A 159 -0.44 -2.88 7.34
CA ALA A 159 -0.53 -4.10 8.13
C ALA A 159 -1.86 -4.83 7.89
N ALA A 160 -1.81 -6.14 7.67
CA ALA A 160 -2.99 -7.00 7.73
C ALA A 160 -3.21 -7.42 9.18
N CYS A 161 -4.42 -7.19 9.66
CA CYS A 161 -4.84 -7.53 11.02
C CYS A 161 -5.93 -8.60 10.98
N ALA A 162 -5.82 -9.59 11.85
CA ALA A 162 -6.87 -10.55 12.11
C ALA A 162 -8.04 -9.88 12.87
N SER A 163 -9.19 -10.56 12.95
CA SER A 163 -10.39 -10.02 13.59
C SER A 163 -10.25 -9.83 15.10
N ASP A 164 -9.26 -10.46 15.73
CA ASP A 164 -8.89 -10.31 17.13
C ASP A 164 -7.86 -9.17 17.37
N GLY A 165 -7.39 -8.51 16.30
CA GLY A 165 -6.43 -7.41 16.37
C GLY A 165 -4.97 -7.83 16.27
N ALA A 166 -4.67 -9.12 16.12
CA ALA A 166 -3.30 -9.57 15.86
C ALA A 166 -2.82 -9.07 14.49
N ILE A 167 -1.65 -8.44 14.44
CA ILE A 167 -0.99 -8.08 13.19
C ILE A 167 -0.31 -9.34 12.62
N VAL A 168 -0.85 -9.85 11.51
CA VAL A 168 -0.35 -11.08 10.88
C VAL A 168 0.73 -10.82 9.84
N ALA A 169 0.75 -9.63 9.26
CA ALA A 169 1.78 -9.18 8.34
C ALA A 169 1.84 -7.66 8.32
N ALA A 170 3.04 -7.09 8.14
CA ALA A 170 3.24 -5.65 7.96
C ALA A 170 4.38 -5.40 6.98
N TYR A 171 4.19 -4.42 6.10
CA TYR A 171 5.19 -4.02 5.10
C TYR A 171 5.40 -2.52 5.15
N GLU A 172 6.66 -2.12 4.96
CA GLU A 172 7.07 -0.73 4.99
C GLU A 172 7.58 -0.26 3.62
N ASP A 173 7.34 1.01 3.33
CA ASP A 173 7.90 1.69 2.17
C ASP A 173 7.88 3.21 2.35
N VAL A 174 8.81 3.92 1.72
CA VAL A 174 8.76 5.40 1.63
C VAL A 174 7.45 5.90 1.00
N GLY A 175 6.87 5.13 0.07
CA GLY A 175 5.57 5.38 -0.53
C GLY A 175 4.45 4.58 0.12
N ARG A 176 3.44 5.26 0.69
CA ARG A 176 2.28 4.60 1.32
C ARG A 176 1.54 3.60 0.41
N HIS A 177 1.47 3.89 -0.88
CA HIS A 177 0.81 3.04 -1.87
C HIS A 177 1.61 1.76 -2.12
N ASN A 178 2.93 1.88 -2.16
CA ASN A 178 3.84 0.75 -2.32
C ASN A 178 3.81 -0.15 -1.09
N ALA A 179 3.76 0.42 0.12
CA ALA A 179 3.61 -0.35 1.35
C ALA A 179 2.32 -1.20 1.33
N LEU A 180 1.21 -0.63 0.87
CA LEU A 180 -0.04 -1.37 0.70
C LEU A 180 0.06 -2.42 -0.42
N ASP A 181 0.68 -2.12 -1.56
CA ASP A 181 0.87 -3.13 -2.62
C ASP A 181 1.72 -4.31 -2.13
N LYS A 182 2.81 -4.06 -1.41
CA LYS A 182 3.61 -5.12 -0.78
C LYS A 182 2.75 -6.02 0.11
N LEU A 183 1.93 -5.42 0.97
CA LEU A 183 0.99 -6.18 1.81
C LEU A 183 0.04 -7.02 0.95
N VAL A 184 -0.64 -6.40 -0.01
CA VAL A 184 -1.63 -7.08 -0.86
C VAL A 184 -0.99 -8.26 -1.61
N GLY A 185 0.17 -8.04 -2.23
CA GLY A 185 0.84 -9.09 -2.98
C GLY A 185 1.35 -10.22 -2.10
N ALA A 186 1.95 -9.92 -0.95
CA ALA A 186 2.39 -10.94 -0.01
C ALA A 186 1.24 -11.83 0.49
N ARG A 187 0.10 -11.23 0.86
CA ARG A 187 -1.10 -11.96 1.27
C ARG A 187 -1.64 -12.83 0.14
N ALA A 188 -1.69 -12.29 -1.07
CA ALA A 188 -2.17 -13.01 -2.25
C ALA A 188 -1.26 -14.19 -2.63
N MET A 189 0.07 -14.01 -2.59
CA MET A 189 1.05 -15.07 -2.83
C MET A 189 0.95 -16.20 -1.81
N ALA A 190 0.70 -15.86 -0.54
CA ALA A 190 0.50 -16.84 0.52
C ALA A 190 -0.87 -17.56 0.41
N GLY A 191 -1.79 -17.07 -0.44
CA GLY A 191 -3.17 -17.57 -0.49
C GLY A 191 -3.97 -17.27 0.77
N GLU A 192 -3.53 -16.26 1.55
CA GLU A 192 -4.12 -15.97 2.85
C GLU A 192 -4.91 -14.65 2.83
N PRO A 193 -6.24 -14.69 3.00
CA PRO A 193 -7.07 -13.49 2.92
C PRO A 193 -6.81 -12.52 4.08
N ILE A 194 -7.24 -11.27 3.90
CA ILE A 194 -7.25 -10.25 4.95
C ILE A 194 -8.56 -10.40 5.73
N GLY A 195 -8.54 -11.23 6.78
CA GLY A 195 -9.76 -11.63 7.50
C GLY A 195 -10.39 -10.56 8.40
N GLY A 196 -9.59 -9.64 8.96
CA GLY A 196 -10.07 -8.58 9.84
C GLY A 196 -10.11 -7.23 9.14
N PHE A 197 -8.96 -6.56 9.11
CA PHE A 197 -8.83 -5.21 8.56
C PHE A 197 -7.40 -4.93 8.09
N ILE A 198 -7.27 -3.90 7.24
CA ILE A 198 -5.98 -3.30 6.92
C ILE A 198 -5.78 -2.07 7.81
N LEU A 199 -4.62 -1.96 8.44
CA LEU A 199 -4.18 -0.79 9.19
C LEU A 199 -3.05 -0.08 8.43
N VAL A 200 -3.21 1.21 8.13
CA VAL A 200 -2.20 2.02 7.42
C VAL A 200 -1.71 3.21 8.25
N SER A 201 -0.42 3.49 8.22
CA SER A 201 0.17 4.63 8.93
C SER A 201 0.07 5.97 8.18
N SER A 202 -0.64 6.00 7.05
CA SER A 202 -0.75 7.15 6.15
C SER A 202 -2.14 7.81 6.15
N ARG A 203 -2.27 8.86 5.33
CA ARG A 203 -3.59 9.36 4.87
C ARG A 203 -4.29 8.32 4.01
N ILE A 204 -5.62 8.37 3.98
CA ILE A 204 -6.45 7.48 3.16
C ILE A 204 -6.93 8.25 1.93
N SER A 205 -6.32 7.99 0.77
CA SER A 205 -6.79 8.49 -0.53
C SER A 205 -7.78 7.52 -1.18
N PHE A 206 -8.42 7.95 -2.26
CA PHE A 206 -9.28 7.10 -3.10
C PHE A 206 -8.59 5.77 -3.45
N GLU A 207 -7.34 5.84 -3.92
CA GLU A 207 -6.58 4.64 -4.30
C GLU A 207 -6.30 3.72 -3.12
N MET A 208 -6.09 4.23 -1.91
CA MET A 208 -5.90 3.37 -0.73
C MET A 208 -7.16 2.56 -0.43
N VAL A 209 -8.34 3.18 -0.55
CA VAL A 209 -9.63 2.49 -0.44
C VAL A 209 -9.78 1.47 -1.56
N ASP A 210 -9.49 1.86 -2.79
CA ASP A 210 -9.63 1.02 -3.97
C ASP A 210 -8.73 -0.23 -3.95
N LYS A 211 -7.51 -0.08 -3.40
CA LYS A 211 -6.57 -1.17 -3.15
C LYS A 211 -7.04 -2.10 -2.04
N ALA A 212 -7.54 -1.55 -0.92
CA ALA A 212 -8.10 -2.35 0.16
C ALA A 212 -9.31 -3.18 -0.30
N LEU A 213 -10.15 -2.61 -1.16
CA LEU A 213 -11.25 -3.32 -1.80
C LEU A 213 -10.77 -4.48 -2.68
N VAL A 214 -9.78 -4.26 -3.55
CA VAL A 214 -9.20 -5.36 -4.36
C VAL A 214 -8.54 -6.43 -3.50
N ALA A 215 -7.94 -6.05 -2.38
CA ALA A 215 -7.39 -6.99 -1.42
C ALA A 215 -8.47 -7.80 -0.68
N GLY A 216 -9.76 -7.49 -0.89
CA GLY A 216 -10.87 -8.14 -0.22
C GLY A 216 -10.96 -7.78 1.27
N ALA A 217 -10.40 -6.65 1.70
CA ALA A 217 -10.41 -6.25 3.09
C ALA A 217 -11.83 -5.85 3.54
N PRO A 218 -12.33 -6.39 4.68
CA PRO A 218 -13.61 -5.97 5.25
C PRO A 218 -13.61 -4.53 5.77
N MET A 219 -12.43 -4.03 6.16
CA MET A 219 -12.26 -2.71 6.77
C MET A 219 -10.88 -2.12 6.48
N LEU A 220 -10.84 -0.79 6.33
CA LEU A 220 -9.61 -0.01 6.25
C LEU A 220 -9.55 0.98 7.41
N VAL A 221 -8.43 0.95 8.14
CA VAL A 221 -8.15 1.79 9.31
C VAL A 221 -6.91 2.62 9.02
N GLY A 222 -7.00 3.95 9.11
CA GLY A 222 -5.86 4.84 8.89
C GLY A 222 -5.50 5.68 10.10
N ILE A 223 -4.19 5.87 10.33
CA ILE A 223 -3.71 6.80 11.35
C ILE A 223 -4.02 8.26 10.96
N SER A 224 -4.08 8.61 9.68
CA SER A 224 -4.39 9.99 9.27
C SER A 224 -5.79 10.11 8.65
N ALA A 225 -6.24 11.36 8.44
CA ALA A 225 -7.54 11.66 7.86
C ALA A 225 -7.71 11.10 6.43
N PRO A 226 -8.96 10.76 6.03
CA PRO A 226 -9.31 10.41 4.66
C PRO A 226 -9.62 11.65 3.82
N THR A 227 -9.61 11.52 2.49
CA THR A 227 -10.12 12.55 1.58
C THR A 227 -11.59 12.34 1.23
N SER A 228 -12.27 13.38 0.72
CA SER A 228 -13.69 13.28 0.32
C SER A 228 -13.96 12.17 -0.69
N LEU A 229 -13.09 12.01 -1.70
CA LEU A 229 -13.20 10.92 -2.67
C LEU A 229 -13.00 9.55 -2.06
N ALA A 230 -12.11 9.41 -1.06
CA ALA A 230 -11.93 8.16 -0.34
C ALA A 230 -13.19 7.76 0.43
N ILE A 231 -13.82 8.72 1.11
CA ILE A 231 -15.08 8.51 1.83
C ILE A 231 -16.18 8.09 0.85
N GLY A 232 -16.33 8.83 -0.26
CA GLY A 232 -17.33 8.50 -1.28
C GLY A 232 -17.18 7.08 -1.83
N HIS A 233 -15.96 6.66 -2.15
CA HIS A 233 -15.68 5.31 -2.65
C HIS A 233 -15.96 4.23 -1.59
N ALA A 234 -15.58 4.46 -0.34
CA ALA A 234 -15.86 3.54 0.76
C ALA A 234 -17.37 3.35 0.98
N VAL A 235 -18.14 4.44 0.93
CA VAL A 235 -19.61 4.41 1.04
C VAL A 235 -20.22 3.63 -0.14
N GLU A 236 -19.82 3.95 -1.37
CA GLU A 236 -20.33 3.28 -2.58
C GLU A 236 -20.10 1.76 -2.55
N ARG A 237 -18.93 1.34 -2.04
CA ARG A 237 -18.48 -0.05 -2.06
C ARG A 237 -18.74 -0.82 -0.75
N GLY A 238 -19.33 -0.16 0.24
CA GLY A 238 -19.69 -0.77 1.53
C GLY A 238 -18.49 -1.09 2.43
N LEU A 239 -17.36 -0.43 2.25
CA LEU A 239 -16.16 -0.63 3.07
C LEU A 239 -16.29 0.11 4.39
N THR A 240 -16.16 -0.61 5.52
CA THR A 240 -16.03 0.06 6.82
C THR A 240 -14.71 0.84 6.85
N LEU A 241 -14.80 2.13 7.15
CA LEU A 241 -13.68 3.07 7.09
C LEU A 241 -13.53 3.75 8.44
N ALA A 242 -12.37 3.55 9.05
CA ALA A 242 -11.95 4.23 10.27
C ALA A 242 -10.70 5.07 9.99
N ALA A 243 -10.61 6.23 10.62
CA ALA A 243 -9.52 7.17 10.39
C ALA A 243 -9.13 7.89 11.68
N ILE A 244 -8.05 8.68 11.59
CA ILE A 244 -7.49 9.40 12.75
C ILE A 244 -7.33 8.44 13.94
N ALA A 245 -6.94 7.19 13.64
CA ALA A 245 -6.87 6.14 14.62
C ALA A 245 -5.68 6.39 15.55
N ARG A 246 -5.96 6.53 16.84
CA ARG A 246 -5.01 6.77 17.92
C ARG A 246 -5.20 5.69 18.99
N ARG A 247 -4.28 5.63 19.94
CA ARG A 247 -4.34 4.65 21.04
C ARG A 247 -5.55 4.85 21.96
N ASP A 248 -6.15 6.04 21.96
CA ASP A 248 -7.24 6.45 22.85
C ASP A 248 -8.58 6.67 22.13
N SER A 249 -8.55 6.90 20.81
CA SER A 249 -9.71 7.29 20.03
C SER A 249 -9.58 6.88 18.57
N ILE A 250 -10.71 6.60 17.94
CA ILE A 250 -10.80 6.28 16.51
C ILE A 250 -12.00 7.03 15.95
N LEU A 251 -11.83 7.74 14.83
CA LEU A 251 -12.94 8.34 14.10
C LEU A 251 -13.53 7.31 13.14
N LEU A 252 -14.74 6.84 13.43
CA LEU A 252 -15.50 5.99 12.52
C LEU A 252 -16.14 6.87 11.43
N VAL A 253 -15.71 6.68 10.18
CA VAL A 253 -16.08 7.55 9.05
C VAL A 253 -17.19 6.92 8.22
N ASN A 254 -17.17 5.60 8.06
CA ASN A 254 -18.22 4.82 7.40
C ASN A 254 -18.36 3.47 8.11
N ASP A 255 -19.56 3.12 8.56
CA ASP A 255 -19.88 1.80 9.13
C ASP A 255 -21.24 1.32 8.60
N PRO A 256 -21.27 0.83 7.36
CA PRO A 256 -22.52 0.44 6.71
C PRO A 256 -23.17 -0.78 7.38
N TRP A 257 -22.41 -1.51 8.21
CA TRP A 257 -22.83 -2.74 8.88
C TRP A 257 -23.19 -2.52 10.36
N ARG A 258 -22.96 -1.32 10.90
CA ARG A 258 -23.24 -0.96 12.31
C ARG A 258 -22.54 -1.91 13.30
N VAL A 259 -21.31 -2.31 13.00
CA VAL A 259 -20.52 -3.21 13.87
C VAL A 259 -20.16 -2.55 15.20
N PHE A 260 -20.09 -1.22 15.25
CA PHE A 260 -19.66 -0.46 16.43
C PHE A 260 -20.76 0.38 17.09
N ALA A 261 -22.02 0.19 16.68
CA ALA A 261 -23.18 0.96 17.13
C ALA A 261 -23.97 0.26 18.26
#